data_AF-A0A7D9K396-F1
#
_entry.id   AF-A0A7D9K396-F1
#
_cell.length_a   1.000
_cell.length_b   1.000
_cell.length_c   1.000
_cell.angle_alpha   90.00
_cell.angle_beta   90.00
_cell.angle_gamma   90.00
#
_symmetry.space_group_name_H-M   'P 1'
#
loop_
_entity.id
_entity.type
_entity.pdbx_description
1 polymer ?
#
loop_
_entity_poly.entity_id
_entity_poly.type
_entity_poly.pdbx_seq_one_letter_code
_entity_poly.pdbx_strand_id
1 'polypeptide(L)'
;MHLFALHLVFLPRINKSLLELYNQLSYRGMRTSQDKCPLGLWETSMMTFEPNFEVFPEQYGIDTFGPVPIDDFDDGGIIVPEIQHKISNEQFIRLQAVDFLAEDGNHGVNHFARF
;
A
#
# COMPACT_ATOMS: atom_id res chain seq x y z
N MET A 1 -5.85 -3.08 -21.01
CA MET A 1 -4.69 -3.98 -20.87
C MET A 1 -3.52 -3.31 -20.14
N HIS A 2 -3.11 -2.09 -20.52
CA HIS A 2 -1.98 -1.38 -19.87
C HIS A 2 -2.13 -1.13 -18.36
N LEU A 3 -3.31 -0.73 -17.87
CA LEU A 3 -3.53 -0.55 -16.42
C LEU A 3 -3.41 -1.85 -15.61
N PHE A 4 -3.81 -2.98 -16.20
CA PHE A 4 -3.68 -4.29 -15.56
C PHE A 4 -2.21 -4.73 -15.53
N ALA A 5 -1.48 -4.58 -16.63
CA ALA A 5 -0.03 -4.82 -16.67
C ALA A 5 0.74 -3.92 -15.69
N LEU A 6 0.32 -2.64 -15.57
CA LEU A 6 0.87 -1.71 -14.60
C LEU A 6 0.68 -2.23 -13.16
N HIS A 7 -0.54 -2.64 -12.81
CA HIS A 7 -0.82 -3.22 -11.50
C HIS A 7 0.00 -4.49 -11.25
N LEU A 8 0.05 -5.40 -12.21
CA LEU A 8 0.79 -6.65 -12.07
C LEU A 8 2.29 -6.44 -11.80
N VAL A 9 2.92 -5.50 -12.50
CA VAL A 9 4.36 -5.26 -12.38
C VAL A 9 4.68 -4.40 -11.16
N PHE A 10 3.97 -3.29 -10.98
CA PHE A 10 4.38 -2.26 -10.02
C PHE A 10 3.79 -2.44 -8.63
N LEU A 11 2.59 -3.02 -8.48
CA LEU A 11 2.01 -3.26 -7.16
C LEU A 11 2.92 -4.14 -6.25
N PRO A 12 3.44 -5.30 -6.69
CA PRO A 12 4.32 -6.09 -5.84
C PRO A 12 5.64 -5.36 -5.54
N ARG A 13 6.16 -4.56 -6.47
CA ARG A 13 7.39 -3.77 -6.27
C ARG A 13 7.21 -2.63 -5.27
N ILE A 14 6.07 -1.92 -5.34
CA ILE A 14 5.69 -0.89 -4.37
C ILE A 14 5.55 -1.53 -3.00
N ASN A 15 4.84 -2.65 -2.88
CA ASN A 15 4.67 -3.35 -1.60
C ASN A 15 6.00 -3.82 -1.02
N LYS A 16 6.91 -4.34 -1.84
CA LYS A 16 8.27 -4.69 -1.40
C LYS A 16 9.03 -3.48 -0.85
N SER A 17 8.98 -2.35 -1.56
CA SER A 17 9.65 -1.11 -1.15
C SER A 17 9.04 -0.52 0.12
N LEU A 18 7.72 -0.57 0.25
CA LEU A 18 7.00 -0.15 1.45
C LEU A 18 7.35 -1.03 2.65
N LEU A 19 7.46 -2.35 2.45
CA LEU A 19 7.88 -3.28 3.50
C LEU A 19 9.32 -2.99 3.95
N GLU A 20 10.21 -2.73 3.00
CA GLU A 20 11.59 -2.33 3.30
C GLU A 20 11.63 -1.02 4.10
N LEU A 21 10.89 0.01 3.65
CA LEU A 21 10.78 1.28 4.36
C LEU A 21 10.22 1.08 5.77
N TYR A 22 9.15 0.30 5.91
CA TYR A 22 8.55 -0.04 7.20
C TYR A 22 9.57 -0.68 8.13
N ASN A 23 10.34 -1.66 7.66
CA ASN A 23 11.37 -2.32 8.45
C ASN A 23 12.47 -1.34 8.84
N GLN A 24 12.99 -0.56 7.89
CA GLN A 24 14.03 0.41 8.17
C GLN A 24 13.57 1.49 9.17
N LEU A 25 12.31 1.91 9.12
CA LEU A 25 11.78 2.89 10.06
C LEU A 25 11.51 2.27 11.44
N SER A 26 10.91 1.09 11.48
CA SER A 26 10.53 0.42 12.74
C SER A 26 11.73 -0.02 13.57
N TYR A 27 12.82 -0.45 12.91
CA TYR A 27 14.00 -1.02 13.58
C TYR A 27 15.20 -0.06 13.67
N ARG A 28 15.15 1.12 13.04
CA ARG A 28 16.25 2.10 13.12
C ARG A 28 16.31 2.74 14.50
N GLY A 29 17.50 2.72 15.11
CA GLY A 29 17.78 3.47 16.34
C GLY A 29 17.64 4.98 16.11
N MET A 30 16.87 5.65 16.98
CA MET A 30 16.70 7.09 16.92
C MET A 30 17.71 7.79 17.84
N ARG A 31 18.51 8.71 17.28
CA ARG A 31 19.51 9.49 18.03
C ARG A 31 18.89 10.27 19.20
N THR A 32 17.66 10.74 19.03
CA THR A 32 16.89 11.47 20.06
C THR A 32 16.37 10.59 21.19
N SER A 33 16.44 9.27 21.04
CA SER A 33 15.89 8.29 21.98
C SER A 33 16.95 7.29 22.44
N GLN A 34 18.21 7.74 22.54
CA GLN A 34 19.36 6.93 22.97
C GLN A 34 19.51 5.63 22.16
N ASP A 35 19.37 5.75 20.83
CA ASP A 35 19.47 4.64 19.86
C ASP A 35 18.41 3.53 20.00
N LYS A 36 17.34 3.76 20.78
CA LYS A 36 16.17 2.88 20.78
C LYS A 36 15.42 2.98 19.45
N CYS A 37 14.96 1.84 18.94
CA CYS A 37 14.11 1.81 17.74
C CYS A 37 12.65 2.11 18.10
N PRO A 38 11.85 2.67 17.17
CA PRO A 38 10.43 2.93 17.39
C PRO A 38 9.66 1.72 17.92
N LEU A 39 9.92 0.52 17.37
CA LEU A 39 9.27 -0.70 17.83
C LEU A 39 9.63 -1.01 19.29
N GLY A 40 10.91 -0.92 19.66
CA GLY A 40 11.35 -1.16 21.04
C GLY A 40 10.82 -0.11 22.02
N LEU A 41 10.64 1.13 21.59
CA LEU A 41 9.96 2.15 22.41
C LEU A 41 8.49 1.84 22.61
N TRP A 42 7.80 1.39 21.56
CA TRP A 42 6.39 0.98 21.64
C TRP A 42 6.24 -0.23 22.59
N GLU A 43 7.05 -1.27 22.44
CA GLU A 43 7.05 -2.43 23.33
C GLU A 43 7.32 -2.03 24.79
N THR A 44 8.34 -1.20 25.02
CA THR A 44 8.64 -0.67 26.36
C THR A 44 7.45 0.08 26.93
N SER A 45 6.83 0.96 26.12
CA SER A 45 5.65 1.72 26.52
C SER A 45 4.53 0.79 26.91
N MET A 46 4.18 -0.21 26.08
CA MET A 46 3.12 -1.18 26.33
C MET A 46 3.35 -1.98 27.61
N MET A 47 4.60 -2.35 27.92
CA MET A 47 4.94 -3.05 29.17
C MET A 47 4.83 -2.17 30.42
N THR A 48 5.05 -0.86 30.27
CA THR A 48 4.98 0.12 31.36
C THR A 48 3.64 0.87 31.43
N PHE A 49 2.71 0.56 30.52
CA PHE A 49 1.47 1.29 30.37
C PHE A 49 0.46 0.88 31.45
N GLU A 50 0.16 1.81 32.35
CA GLU A 50 -1.02 1.74 33.23
C GLU A 50 -2.23 2.25 32.41
N PRO A 51 -3.29 1.45 32.21
CA PRO A 51 -4.39 1.80 31.31
C PRO A 51 -5.30 2.85 31.95
N ASN A 52 -4.94 4.12 31.81
CA ASN A 52 -5.78 5.26 32.20
C ASN A 52 -6.41 6.00 31.00
N PHE A 53 -6.24 5.48 29.77
CA PHE A 53 -6.81 6.07 28.56
C PHE A 53 -7.80 5.11 27.90
N GLU A 54 -9.04 5.55 27.73
CA GLU A 54 -10.01 4.89 26.87
C GLU A 54 -9.63 5.15 25.40
N VAL A 55 -9.21 4.10 24.72
CA VAL A 55 -9.02 4.11 23.26
C VAL A 55 -10.33 3.60 22.66
N PHE A 56 -10.87 4.33 21.67
CA PHE A 56 -12.02 3.94 20.87
C PHE A 56 -11.56 3.63 19.44
N PRO A 57 -11.10 2.40 19.14
CA PRO A 57 -10.62 2.02 17.82
C PRO A 57 -11.63 2.30 16.70
N GLU A 58 -12.92 2.25 17.03
CA GLU A 58 -14.03 2.47 16.10
C GLU A 58 -14.10 3.91 15.58
N GLN A 59 -13.43 4.84 16.26
CA GLN A 59 -13.39 6.26 15.89
C GLN A 59 -12.09 6.65 15.17
N TYR A 60 -11.12 5.72 15.05
CA TYR A 60 -9.84 6.01 14.41
C TYR A 60 -10.04 6.20 12.90
N GLY A 61 -9.72 7.40 12.40
CA GLY A 61 -9.84 7.74 10.98
C GLY A 61 -11.21 8.28 10.55
N ILE A 62 -12.16 8.44 11.48
CA ILE A 62 -13.42 9.13 11.21
C ILE A 62 -13.21 10.63 11.41
N ASP A 63 -13.21 11.40 10.31
CA ASP A 63 -13.24 12.86 10.37
C ASP A 63 -14.69 13.35 10.50
N THR A 64 -15.19 13.38 11.74
CA THR A 64 -16.55 13.85 12.04
C THR A 64 -16.78 15.33 11.69
N PHE A 65 -15.71 16.10 11.48
CA PHE A 65 -15.77 17.52 11.12
C PHE A 65 -15.30 17.80 9.69
N GLY A 66 -15.00 16.74 8.94
CA GLY A 66 -14.59 16.84 7.55
C GLY A 66 -15.73 17.36 6.68
N PRO A 67 -15.41 17.93 5.52
CA PRO A 67 -16.43 18.28 4.54
C PRO A 67 -17.16 17.00 4.13
N VAL A 68 -18.47 16.94 4.42
CA VAL A 68 -19.34 15.93 3.83
C VAL A 68 -19.34 16.18 2.31
N PRO A 69 -19.19 15.15 1.47
CA PRO A 69 -19.39 15.31 0.04
C PRO A 69 -20.71 16.02 -0.19
N ILE A 70 -20.66 17.20 -0.81
CA ILE A 70 -21.87 17.89 -1.24
C ILE A 70 -22.47 16.95 -2.29
N ASP A 71 -23.72 16.55 -2.10
CA ASP A 71 -24.49 15.74 -3.04
C ASP A 71 -24.76 16.54 -4.33
N ASP A 72 -23.72 16.94 -5.05
CA ASP A 72 -23.78 17.42 -6.43
C ASP A 72 -23.94 16.21 -7.39
N PHE A 73 -24.76 15.22 -6.99
CA PHE A 73 -25.18 14.11 -7.85
C PHE A 73 -26.24 14.53 -8.88
N ASP A 74 -26.59 15.82 -8.95
CA ASP A 74 -27.32 16.37 -10.08
C ASP A 74 -26.38 16.50 -11.29
N ASP A 75 -26.55 15.57 -12.24
CA ASP A 75 -26.07 15.58 -13.63
C ASP A 75 -24.59 15.27 -13.93
N GLY A 76 -23.98 14.33 -13.20
CA GLY A 76 -22.61 13.94 -13.55
C GLY A 76 -22.07 12.67 -12.92
N GLY A 77 -22.89 11.61 -12.81
CA GLY A 77 -22.38 10.31 -12.36
C GLY A 77 -21.12 9.92 -13.14
N ILE A 78 -20.02 9.65 -12.43
CA ILE A 78 -18.79 9.17 -13.05
C ILE A 78 -19.09 7.79 -13.64
N ILE A 79 -19.33 7.74 -14.95
CA ILE A 79 -19.52 6.49 -15.68
C ILE A 79 -18.13 5.88 -15.83
N VAL A 80 -17.81 4.89 -15.00
CA VAL A 80 -16.61 4.08 -15.17
C VAL A 80 -16.85 3.12 -16.34
N PRO A 81 -16.14 3.25 -17.47
CA PRO A 81 -16.36 2.40 -18.62
C PRO A 81 -15.96 0.95 -18.31
N GLU A 82 -16.78 0.00 -18.76
CA GLU A 82 -16.49 -1.42 -18.61
C GLU A 82 -15.23 -1.80 -19.41
N ILE A 83 -14.35 -2.57 -18.79
CA ILE A 83 -13.11 -3.02 -19.44
C ILE A 83 -13.47 -4.07 -20.49
N GLN A 84 -13.45 -3.66 -21.77
CA GLN A 84 -13.82 -4.51 -22.90
C GLN A 84 -12.83 -5.67 -23.17
N HIS A 85 -11.63 -5.62 -22.60
CA HIS A 85 -10.61 -6.67 -22.77
C HIS A 85 -10.51 -7.55 -21.52
N LYS A 86 -11.05 -8.76 -21.62
CA LYS A 86 -10.88 -9.82 -20.63
C LYS A 86 -9.68 -10.68 -21.01
N ILE A 87 -8.74 -10.84 -20.06
CA ILE A 87 -7.58 -11.71 -20.23
C ILE A 87 -8.06 -13.16 -20.22
N SER A 88 -7.60 -13.96 -21.19
CA SER A 88 -7.95 -15.39 -21.22
C SER A 88 -7.22 -16.15 -20.11
N ASN A 89 -7.76 -17.28 -19.67
CA ASN A 89 -7.12 -18.11 -18.65
C ASN A 89 -5.69 -18.55 -19.06
N GLU A 90 -5.46 -18.82 -20.35
CA GLU A 90 -4.13 -19.18 -20.86
C GLU A 90 -3.14 -18.03 -20.74
N GLN A 91 -3.57 -16.80 -21.05
CA GLN A 91 -2.76 -15.60 -20.86
C GLN A 91 -2.46 -15.38 -19.38
N PHE A 92 -3.45 -15.58 -18.51
CA PHE A 92 -3.27 -15.45 -17.06
C PHE A 92 -2.24 -16.45 -16.50
N ILE A 93 -2.29 -17.71 -16.93
CA ILE A 93 -1.30 -18.73 -16.53
C ILE A 93 0.12 -18.35 -16.98
N ARG A 94 0.28 -17.82 -18.21
CA ARG A 94 1.58 -17.33 -18.68
C ARG A 94 2.11 -16.17 -17.85
N LEU A 95 1.23 -15.28 -17.39
CA LEU A 95 1.58 -14.14 -16.55
C LEU A 95 1.99 -14.58 -15.13
N GLN A 96 1.40 -15.63 -14.58
CA GLN A 96 1.80 -16.18 -13.28
C GLN A 96 3.19 -16.81 -13.27
N ALA A 97 3.69 -17.25 -14.44
CA ALA A 97 5.02 -17.84 -14.56
C ALA A 97 6.16 -16.80 -14.58
N VAL A 98 5.83 -15.51 -14.64
CA VAL A 98 6.82 -14.42 -14.70
C VAL A 98 7.09 -13.89 -13.29
N ASP A 99 8.36 -13.87 -12.89
CA ASP A 99 8.79 -13.17 -11.68
C ASP A 99 8.90 -11.66 -11.94
N PHE A 100 7.86 -10.92 -11.56
CA PHE A 100 7.84 -9.46 -11.68
C PHE A 100 8.71 -8.73 -10.66
N LEU A 101 9.27 -9.40 -9.66
CA LEU A 101 10.19 -8.83 -8.67
C LEU A 101 11.66 -9.00 -9.06
N ALA A 102 11.95 -9.80 -10.08
CA ALA A 102 13.30 -9.99 -10.60
C ALA A 102 13.91 -8.63 -11.00
N GLU A 103 15.15 -8.39 -10.56
CA GLU A 103 15.90 -7.19 -10.94
C GLU A 103 16.16 -7.16 -12.44
N ASP A 104 15.65 -6.13 -13.11
CA ASP A 104 15.87 -5.87 -14.52
C ASP A 104 16.81 -4.68 -14.77
N GLY A 105 17.37 -4.10 -13.68
CA GLY A 105 18.19 -2.89 -13.72
C GLY A 105 17.45 -1.62 -14.14
N ASN A 106 16.12 -1.69 -14.30
CA ASN A 106 15.29 -0.60 -14.81
C ASN A 106 13.94 -0.53 -14.08
N HIS A 107 13.95 -0.82 -12.78
CA HIS A 107 12.81 -0.68 -11.86
C HIS A 107 11.50 -1.37 -12.33
N GLY A 108 11.57 -2.42 -13.15
CA GLY A 108 10.39 -3.11 -13.66
C GLY A 108 9.83 -2.55 -14.97
N VAL A 109 10.42 -1.48 -15.52
CA VAL A 109 9.99 -0.91 -16.81
C VAL A 109 10.19 -1.91 -17.94
N ASN A 110 11.25 -2.72 -17.90
CA ASN A 110 11.51 -3.72 -18.94
C ASN A 110 10.51 -4.89 -18.83
N HIS A 111 9.99 -5.18 -17.64
CA HIS A 111 8.92 -6.15 -17.45
C HIS A 111 7.58 -5.62 -17.96
N PHE A 112 7.28 -4.34 -17.75
CA PHE A 112 6.09 -3.69 -18.30
C PHE A 112 6.10 -3.58 -19.84
N ALA A 113 7.26 -3.30 -20.44
CA ALA A 113 7.40 -3.17 -21.90
C ALA A 113 7.19 -4.48 -22.68
N ARG A 114 7.04 -5.62 -21.99
CA ARG A 114 6.74 -6.93 -22.59
C ARG A 114 5.25 -7.20 -22.77
N PHE A 115 4.39 -6.28 -22.33
CA PHE A 115 2.93 -6.38 -22.41
C PHE A 115 2.34 -5.63 -23.62
#